data_AF-A0A6J7G1G8-F1
#
_entry.id   AF-A0A6J7G1G8-F1
#
_cell.length_a   1.000
_cell.length_b   1.000
_cell.length_c   1.000
_cell.angle_alpha   90.00
_cell.angle_beta   90.00
_cell.angle_gamma   90.00
#
_symmetry.space_group_name_H-M   'P 1'
#
loop_
_entity.id
_entity.type
_entity.pdbx_description
1 polymer ?
#
loop_
_entity_poly.entity_id
_entity_poly.type
_entity_poly.pdbx_seq_one_letter_code
_entity_poly.pdbx_strand_id
1 'polypeptide(L)' 'MSTDGTCPTCHRVLEAPQIASTVPTHRKVTAENLDLRQLAKGLADDDDAKAPWHFKLLVVALCIYLGWRVVQIFM' A
#
# COMPACT_ATOMS: atom_id res chain seq x y z
N MET A 1 -14.26 6.67 14.58
CA MET A 1 -14.36 6.21 15.99
C MET A 1 -15.50 6.97 16.63
N SER A 2 -16.39 6.31 17.37
CA SER A 2 -17.43 7.03 18.12
C SER A 2 -16.79 7.76 19.30
N THR A 3 -17.33 8.92 19.65
CA THR A 3 -16.85 9.77 20.76
C THR A 3 -16.90 9.07 22.12
N ASP A 4 -17.70 8.02 22.24
CA ASP A 4 -17.88 7.23 23.46
C ASP A 4 -16.94 6.02 23.55
N GLY A 5 -16.00 5.87 22.62
CA GLY A 5 -15.04 4.74 22.60
C GLY A 5 -15.62 3.41 22.09
N THR A 6 -16.90 3.38 21.69
CA THR A 6 -17.56 2.18 21.15
C THR A 6 -17.08 1.82 19.75
N CYS A 7 -16.83 0.53 19.51
CA CYS A 7 -16.48 0.02 18.19
C CYS A 7 -17.70 0.09 17.25
N PRO A 8 -17.63 0.83 16.13
CA PRO A 8 -18.79 1.07 15.27
C PRO A 8 -19.26 -0.17 14.49
N THR A 9 -18.45 -1.24 14.45
CA THR A 9 -18.77 -2.46 13.67
C THR A 9 -19.41 -3.54 14.52
N CYS A 10 -18.95 -3.73 15.76
CA CYS A 10 -19.46 -4.79 16.63
C CYS A 10 -20.24 -4.26 17.84
N HIS A 11 -20.43 -2.94 17.93
CA HIS A 11 -21.19 -2.23 18.97
C HIS A 11 -20.76 -2.53 20.41
N ARG A 12 -19.58 -3.12 20.62
CA ARG A 12 -19.01 -3.35 21.95
C ARG A 12 -18.23 -2.13 22.41
N VAL A 13 -18.39 -1.81 23.69
CA VAL A 13 -17.55 -0.83 24.38
C VAL A 13 -16.15 -1.41 24.47
N LEU A 14 -15.16 -0.66 23.98
CA LEU A 14 -13.76 -1.04 24.11
C LEU A 14 -13.27 -0.46 25.42
N GLU A 15 -13.14 -1.28 26.48
CA GLU A 15 -12.39 -0.86 27.66
C GLU A 15 -10.99 -0.42 27.23
N ALA A 16 -10.57 0.79 27.66
CA ALA A 16 -9.20 1.22 27.49
C ALA A 16 -8.28 0.16 28.10
N PRO A 17 -7.26 -0.33 27.36
CA PRO A 17 -6.43 -1.40 27.87
C PRO A 17 -5.64 -0.85 29.07
N GLN A 18 -6.09 -1.17 30.29
CA GLN A 18 -5.19 -1.15 31.43
C GLN A 18 -3.98 -1.98 31.02
N ILE A 19 -2.80 -1.36 31.12
CA ILE A 19 -1.49 -1.96 30.85
C ILE A 19 -1.22 -2.99 31.96
N ALA A 20 -2.03 -4.04 31.97
CA ALA A 20 -2.08 -5.09 32.96
C ALA A 20 -2.70 -6.32 32.28
N SER A 21 -1.89 -6.92 31.41
CA SER A 21 -1.73 -8.37 31.23
C SER A 21 -2.96 -9.29 31.41
N THR A 22 -4.14 -8.89 30.93
CA THR A 22 -5.38 -9.69 30.99
C THR A 22 -6.06 -9.84 29.63
N VAL A 23 -5.38 -9.47 28.54
CA VAL A 23 -5.86 -9.74 27.17
C VAL A 23 -5.91 -11.27 26.98
N PRO A 24 -7.05 -11.85 26.56
CA PRO A 24 -7.13 -13.27 26.24
C PRO A 24 -6.04 -13.59 25.22
N THR A 25 -5.36 -14.72 25.42
CA THR A 25 -4.13 -15.20 24.74
C THR A 25 -4.15 -15.15 23.21
N HIS A 26 -5.30 -14.89 22.59
CA HIS A 26 -5.49 -14.75 21.14
C HIS A 26 -5.11 -13.36 20.56
N ARG A 27 -4.78 -12.35 21.38
CA ARG A 27 -4.48 -10.98 20.88
C ARG A 27 -3.22 -10.37 21.48
N LYS A 28 -2.23 -11.19 21.81
CA LYS A 28 -0.86 -10.67 21.95
C LYS A 28 -0.26 -10.56 20.56
N VAL A 29 -0.06 -9.32 20.11
CA VAL A 29 0.66 -9.02 18.87
C VAL A 29 2.14 -9.25 19.14
N THR A 30 2.59 -10.48 18.97
CA THR A 30 4.00 -10.86 19.03
C THR A 30 4.60 -10.89 17.62
N ALA A 31 5.92 -10.73 17.51
CA ALA A 31 6.62 -10.67 16.22
C ALA A 31 6.42 -11.93 15.35
N GLU A 32 6.07 -13.06 15.97
CA GLU A 32 5.73 -14.33 15.31
C GLU A 32 4.27 -14.39 14.80
N ASN A 33 3.35 -13.59 15.35
CA ASN A 33 1.93 -13.60 14.99
C ASN A 33 1.53 -12.43 14.08
N LEU A 34 2.41 -11.44 13.91
CA LEU A 34 2.18 -10.29 13.05
C LEU A 34 3.36 -10.09 12.11
N ASP A 35 3.27 -10.69 10.92
CA ASP A 35 4.25 -10.52 9.87
C ASP A 35 4.10 -9.14 9.19
N LEU A 36 4.83 -8.15 9.70
CA LEU A 36 4.90 -6.80 9.13
C LEU A 36 5.27 -6.82 7.65
N ARG A 37 6.09 -7.79 7.22
CA ARG A 37 6.46 -8.00 5.81
C ARG A 37 5.28 -8.39 4.93
N GLN A 38 4.33 -9.16 5.45
CA GLN A 38 3.16 -9.62 4.70
C GLN A 38 2.12 -8.50 4.59
N LEU A 39 1.99 -7.67 5.62
CA LEU A 39 1.15 -6.45 5.59
C LEU A 39 1.75 -5.34 4.74
N ALA A 40 3.09 -5.17 4.76
CA ALA A 40 3.79 -4.21 3.92
C ALA A 40 3.76 -4.59 2.42
N LYS A 41 3.51 -5.86 2.10
CA LYS A 41 3.14 -6.30 0.75
C LYS A 41 1.71 -5.89 0.33
N GLY A 42 1.02 -5.07 1.13
CA GLY A 42 -0.32 -4.56 0.85
C GLY A 42 -0.49 -4.10 -0.60
N LEU A 43 -1.47 -4.71 -1.28
CA LEU A 43 -1.83 -4.51 -2.68
C LEU A 43 -0.69 -4.65 -3.71
N ALA A 44 0.47 -5.18 -3.33
CA ALA A 44 1.43 -5.72 -4.30
C ALA A 44 0.91 -7.09 -4.75
N ASP A 45 -0.21 -7.06 -5.46
CA ASP A 45 -0.62 -8.18 -6.31
C ASP A 45 0.53 -8.42 -7.30
N ASP A 46 0.98 -9.67 -7.35
CA ASP A 46 2.16 -10.12 -8.10
C ASP A 46 1.96 -10.03 -9.62
N ASP A 47 0.78 -9.59 -10.08
CA ASP A 47 0.48 -9.26 -11.46
C ASP A 47 0.75 -7.77 -11.74
N ASP A 48 1.97 -7.54 -12.20
CA ASP A 48 2.24 -6.51 -13.20
C ASP A 48 1.86 -5.10 -12.70
N ALA A 49 2.82 -4.43 -12.04
CA ALA A 49 2.92 -2.97 -12.07
C ALA A 49 3.19 -2.50 -13.52
N LYS A 50 2.33 -2.92 -14.46
CA LYS A 50 2.27 -2.53 -15.85
C LYS A 50 2.03 -1.04 -15.79
N ALA A 51 3.02 -0.28 -16.23
CA ALA A 51 2.75 1.10 -16.54
C ALA A 51 1.50 1.14 -17.45
N PRO A 52 0.52 2.00 -17.15
CA PRO A 52 -0.74 2.01 -17.85
C PRO A 52 -0.48 2.16 -19.36
N TRP A 53 -1.28 1.55 -20.23
CA TRP A 53 -1.00 1.44 -21.67
C TRP A 53 -0.61 2.78 -22.35
N HIS A 54 -1.19 3.89 -21.89
CA HIS A 54 -0.89 5.24 -22.37
C HIS A 54 0.54 5.71 -22.02
N PHE A 55 1.17 5.19 -20.96
CA PHE A 55 2.55 5.50 -20.61
C PHE A 55 3.52 5.06 -21.71
N LYS A 56 3.26 3.90 -22.33
CA LYS A 56 4.07 3.41 -23.45
C LYS A 56 3.96 4.33 -24.67
N LEU A 57 2.80 4.94 -24.91
CA LEU A 57 2.63 5.95 -25.97
C LEU A 57 3.46 7.21 -25.71
N LEU A 58 3.50 7.69 -24.47
CA LEU A 58 4.32 8.85 -24.10
C LEU A 58 5.82 8.58 -24.33
N VAL A 59 6.30 7.38 -23.97
CA VAL A 59 7.69 6.98 -24.22
C VAL A 59 8.00 6.90 -25.72
N VAL A 60 7.10 6.33 -26.53
CA VAL A 60 7.28 6.25 -27.99
C VAL A 60 7.33 7.65 -28.62
N ALA A 61 6.40 8.53 -28.25
CA ALA A 61 6.38 9.92 -28.74
C ALA A 61 7.66 10.67 -28.35
N LEU A 62 8.15 10.47 -27.12
CA LEU A 62 9.40 11.03 -26.63
C LEU A 62 10.60 10.55 -27.46
N CYS A 63 10.71 9.25 -27.73
CA CYS A 63 11.79 8.70 -28.56
C CYS A 63 11.77 9.23 -29.99
N ILE A 64 10.60 9.36 -30.61
CA ILE A 64 10.46 9.93 -31.95
C ILE A 64 10.91 11.39 -31.97
N TYR A 65 10.47 12.19 -31.00
CA TYR A 65 10.85 13.60 -30.90
C TYR A 65 12.36 13.78 -30.70
N LEU A 66 12.96 13.03 -29.77
CA LEU A 66 14.40 13.08 -29.52
C LEU A 66 15.20 12.59 -30.73
N GLY A 67 14.76 11.51 -31.39
CA GLY A 67 15.39 11.02 -32.62
C GLY A 67 15.35 12.05 -33.74
N TRP A 68 14.20 12.70 -33.94
CA TRP A 68 14.08 13.80 -34.91
C TRP A 68 14.98 14.98 -34.55
N ARG A 69 15.06 15.36 -33.27
CA ARG A 69 15.96 16.43 -32.81
C ARG A 69 17.42 16.09 -33.07
N VAL A 70 17.84 14.84 -32.86
CA VAL A 70 19.19 14.37 -33.17
C VAL A 70 19.46 14.51 -34.67
N VAL A 71 18.55 14.04 -35.53
CA VAL A 71 18.68 14.23 -36.99
C VAL A 71 18.77 15.71 -37.35
N GLN A 72 17.92 16.56 -36.79
CA GLN A 72 17.93 18.01 -37.01
C GLN A 72 19.23 18.70 -36.57
N ILE A 73 19.92 18.17 -35.56
CA ILE A 73 21.19 18.74 -35.09
C ILE A 73 22.34 18.36 -36.04
N PHE A 74 22.27 17.17 -36.66
CA PHE A 74 23.36 16.61 -37.46
C PHE A 74 23.15 16.70 -38.99
N MET A 75 21.93 16.99 -39.45
CA MET A 75 21.56 17.19 -40.85
C MET A 75 21.16 18.65 -41.09
#